data_AF-A0A1Y5Q924-F1
#
_entry.id   AF-A0A1Y5Q924-F1
#
_cell.length_a   1.000
_cell.length_b   1.000
_cell.length_c   1.000
_cell.angle_alpha   90.00
_cell.angle_beta   90.00
_cell.angle_gamma   90.00
#
_symmetry.space_group_name_H-M   'P 1'
#
loop_
_entity.id
_entity.type
_entity.pdbx_description
1 polymer ?
#
loop_
_entity_poly.entity_id
_entity_poly.type
_entity_poly.pdbx_seq_one_letter_code
_entity_poly.pdbx_strand_id
1 'polypeptide(L)'
;MAAPQPPALPPALGPTPPEPVAAPAAPPVPKPRRTWPHIAAALLAISVLALWLRPKSEPAWVARCDTLSSAVNDALVSGDLTSADTNLAQARSLCRDERRDALAPLAEQLTRARELATACDTVVKRAETSLERHRPTQAQSQLAQQKSTCAGYSPYDALNERATGQAQQAASLIDDGSRQLQAGKLTTAEQSLARAVALDTQASGADRLRTALANARRQQADDAATPASTPTIVPAAPAVPSATDTLVAGLLRDGRDALARKNYAEAKSSARNALRLSPGNRAAGDLLQKAESAEQQALQDIVID
;
A
#
# COMPACT_ATOMS: atom_id res chain seq x y z
N MET A 1 -17.80 21.36 34.23
CA MET A 1 -18.40 22.49 33.48
C MET A 1 -18.38 22.11 32.00
N ALA A 2 -19.54 21.75 31.45
CA ALA A 2 -19.66 21.29 30.07
C ALA A 2 -19.82 22.50 29.13
N ALA A 3 -19.04 22.54 28.05
CA ALA A 3 -19.13 23.59 27.03
C ALA A 3 -20.33 23.33 26.10
N PRO A 4 -21.05 24.38 25.66
CA PRO A 4 -22.22 24.25 24.79
C PRO A 4 -21.80 23.85 23.36
N GLN A 5 -22.54 22.89 22.78
CA GLN A 5 -22.41 22.49 21.38
C GLN A 5 -22.97 23.57 20.44
N PRO A 6 -22.30 23.87 19.32
CA PRO A 6 -22.82 24.76 18.28
C PRO A 6 -23.92 24.08 17.43
N PRO A 7 -24.85 24.88 16.84
CA PRO A 7 -25.99 24.37 16.09
C PRO A 7 -25.58 23.75 14.74
N ALA A 8 -26.29 22.68 14.37
CA ALA A 8 -26.11 21.93 13.13
C ALA A 8 -26.50 22.76 11.89
N LEU A 9 -25.63 22.74 10.87
CA LEU A 9 -25.90 23.30 9.54
C LEU A 9 -26.87 22.42 8.74
N PRO A 10 -27.74 23.00 7.91
CA PRO A 10 -28.64 22.26 7.03
C PRO A 10 -27.88 21.55 5.89
N PRO A 11 -28.41 20.41 5.39
CA PRO A 11 -27.76 19.61 4.35
C PRO A 11 -27.71 20.36 3.01
N ALA A 12 -26.54 20.34 2.37
CA ALA A 12 -26.34 20.86 1.03
C ALA A 12 -27.09 20.00 0.00
N LEU A 13 -27.87 20.66 -0.86
CA LEU A 13 -28.50 20.06 -2.03
C LEU A 13 -27.43 19.56 -2.99
N GLY A 14 -27.41 18.25 -3.23
CA GLY A 14 -26.50 17.60 -4.17
C GLY A 14 -26.78 17.96 -5.64
N PRO A 15 -25.80 17.78 -6.54
CA PRO A 15 -25.92 18.10 -7.95
C PRO A 15 -26.96 17.20 -8.65
N THR A 16 -27.76 17.83 -9.51
CA THR A 16 -28.77 17.18 -10.36
C THR A 16 -28.14 16.15 -11.32
N PRO A 17 -28.80 15.00 -11.56
CA PRO A 17 -28.34 13.99 -12.51
C PRO A 17 -28.27 14.53 -13.95
N PRO A 18 -27.28 14.12 -14.75
CA PRO A 18 -27.22 14.46 -16.17
C PRO A 18 -28.33 13.76 -16.97
N GLU A 19 -28.85 14.50 -17.94
CA GLU A 19 -29.91 14.14 -18.89
C GLU A 19 -29.49 12.94 -19.76
N PRO A 20 -30.39 11.98 -20.06
CA PRO A 20 -30.05 10.80 -20.85
C PRO A 20 -29.82 11.15 -22.32
N VAL A 21 -28.63 10.86 -22.84
CA VAL A 21 -28.32 10.97 -24.27
C VAL A 21 -29.11 9.91 -25.04
N ALA A 22 -29.84 10.36 -26.06
CA ALA A 22 -30.67 9.54 -26.94
C ALA A 22 -29.88 8.42 -27.62
N ALA A 23 -30.43 7.20 -27.56
CA ALA A 23 -29.87 6.02 -28.21
C ALA A 23 -29.97 6.10 -29.75
N PRO A 24 -28.96 5.60 -30.50
CA PRO A 24 -28.99 5.55 -31.95
C PRO A 24 -30.07 4.59 -32.48
N ALA A 25 -30.68 4.97 -33.60
CA ALA A 25 -31.82 4.30 -34.22
C ALA A 25 -31.52 2.84 -34.63
N ALA A 26 -32.45 1.96 -34.28
CA ALA A 26 -32.42 0.55 -34.63
C ALA A 26 -32.70 0.30 -36.14
N PRO A 27 -32.11 -0.74 -36.75
CA PRO A 27 -32.35 -1.10 -38.15
C PRO A 27 -33.78 -1.64 -38.38
N PRO A 28 -34.31 -1.52 -39.62
CA PRO A 28 -35.69 -1.86 -39.94
C PRO A 28 -35.98 -3.36 -39.83
N VAL A 29 -37.03 -3.70 -39.08
CA VAL A 29 -37.54 -5.06 -38.89
C VAL A 29 -38.25 -5.55 -40.17
N PRO A 30 -37.95 -6.78 -40.67
CA PRO A 30 -38.64 -7.35 -41.82
C PRO A 30 -40.10 -7.70 -41.50
N LYS A 31 -41.00 -7.35 -42.43
CA LYS A 31 -42.47 -7.57 -42.32
C LYS A 31 -42.81 -9.06 -42.21
N PRO A 32 -43.58 -9.50 -41.20
CA PRO A 32 -44.00 -10.88 -41.06
C PRO A 32 -45.05 -11.25 -42.11
N ARG A 33 -44.79 -12.36 -42.81
CA ARG A 33 -45.69 -12.95 -43.81
C ARG A 33 -46.84 -13.69 -43.09
N ARG A 34 -48.05 -13.43 -43.57
CA ARG A 34 -49.36 -13.78 -42.99
C ARG A 34 -49.64 -15.30 -43.04
N THR A 35 -49.23 -16.06 -42.03
CA THR A 35 -49.58 -17.50 -41.82
C THR A 35 -50.20 -17.74 -40.43
N TRP A 36 -51.06 -16.82 -40.00
CA TRP A 36 -51.55 -16.73 -38.62
C TRP A 36 -52.56 -17.82 -38.14
N PRO A 37 -53.45 -18.42 -38.97
CA PRO A 37 -54.49 -19.29 -38.42
C PRO A 37 -53.98 -20.70 -38.02
N HIS A 38 -52.93 -21.21 -38.68
CA HIS A 38 -52.40 -22.56 -38.37
C HIS A 38 -51.48 -22.56 -37.15
N ILE A 39 -50.77 -21.47 -36.90
CA ILE A 39 -49.90 -21.32 -35.72
C ILE A 39 -50.75 -21.18 -34.44
N ALA A 40 -51.86 -20.44 -34.51
CA ALA A 40 -52.78 -20.30 -33.37
C ALA A 40 -53.41 -21.64 -32.96
N ALA A 41 -53.83 -22.47 -33.92
CA ALA A 41 -54.40 -23.79 -33.64
C ALA A 41 -53.36 -24.78 -33.07
N ALA A 42 -52.12 -24.76 -33.57
CA ALA A 42 -51.04 -25.58 -33.02
C ALA A 42 -50.65 -25.15 -31.60
N LEU A 43 -50.61 -23.85 -31.31
CA LEU A 43 -50.35 -23.34 -29.97
C LEU A 43 -51.47 -23.71 -28.98
N LEU A 44 -52.74 -23.73 -29.42
CA LEU A 44 -53.88 -24.15 -28.59
C LEU A 44 -53.84 -25.66 -28.27
N ALA A 45 -53.51 -26.50 -29.26
CA ALA A 45 -53.36 -27.94 -29.03
C ALA A 45 -52.18 -28.25 -28.09
N ILE A 46 -51.05 -27.54 -28.24
CA ILE A 46 -49.89 -27.69 -27.35
C ILE A 46 -50.22 -27.19 -25.94
N SER A 47 -50.98 -26.10 -25.78
CA SER A 47 -51.35 -25.61 -24.45
C SER A 47 -52.40 -26.49 -23.75
N VAL A 48 -53.33 -27.11 -24.48
CA VAL A 48 -54.26 -28.12 -23.92
C VAL A 48 -53.50 -29.41 -23.54
N LEU A 49 -52.56 -29.87 -24.37
CA LEU A 49 -51.74 -31.04 -24.08
C LEU A 49 -50.79 -30.78 -22.89
N ALA A 50 -50.22 -29.57 -22.79
CA ALA A 50 -49.41 -29.14 -21.65
C ALA A 50 -50.24 -29.01 -20.36
N LEU A 51 -51.53 -28.66 -20.45
CA LEU A 51 -52.44 -28.65 -19.30
C LEU A 51 -52.77 -30.07 -18.83
N TRP A 52 -52.88 -31.03 -19.75
CA TRP A 52 -53.14 -32.45 -19.46
C TRP A 52 -51.91 -33.21 -18.96
N LEU A 53 -50.71 -32.79 -19.38
CA LEU A 53 -49.42 -33.29 -18.90
C LEU A 53 -48.90 -32.52 -17.68
N ARG A 54 -49.68 -31.61 -17.08
CA ARG A 54 -49.28 -30.97 -15.82
C ARG A 54 -49.07 -32.08 -14.79
N PRO A 55 -47.83 -32.32 -14.34
CA PRO A 55 -47.59 -33.29 -13.27
C PRO A 55 -48.45 -32.88 -12.08
N LYS A 56 -48.99 -33.87 -11.35
CA LYS A 56 -49.68 -33.65 -10.07
C LYS A 56 -48.92 -32.56 -9.32
N SER A 57 -49.60 -31.44 -9.04
CA SER A 57 -49.03 -30.22 -8.48
C SER A 57 -47.90 -30.58 -7.52
N GLU A 58 -46.68 -30.15 -7.84
CA GLU A 58 -45.52 -30.46 -7.00
C GLU A 58 -45.84 -30.12 -5.55
N PRO A 59 -45.53 -31.01 -4.60
CA PRO A 59 -45.90 -30.80 -3.22
C PRO A 59 -45.20 -29.53 -2.71
N ALA A 60 -45.89 -28.68 -1.96
CA ALA A 60 -45.42 -27.34 -1.58
C ALA A 60 -44.04 -27.31 -0.90
N TRP A 61 -43.59 -28.42 -0.33
CA TRP A 61 -42.24 -28.55 0.24
C TRP A 61 -41.14 -28.49 -0.82
N VAL A 62 -41.40 -28.90 -2.06
CA VAL A 62 -40.46 -28.87 -3.19
C VAL A 62 -40.08 -27.43 -3.54
N ALA A 63 -41.07 -26.58 -3.80
CA ALA A 63 -40.83 -25.17 -4.11
C ALA A 63 -40.09 -24.44 -2.98
N ARG A 64 -40.36 -24.80 -1.72
CA ARG A 64 -39.68 -24.23 -0.55
C ARG A 64 -38.24 -24.72 -0.41
N CYS A 65 -37.99 -26.00 -0.71
CA CYS A 65 -36.65 -26.58 -0.78
C CYS A 65 -35.79 -25.88 -1.85
N ASP A 66 -36.36 -25.62 -3.03
CA ASP A 66 -35.66 -24.95 -4.13
C ASP A 66 -35.36 -23.48 -3.80
N THR A 67 -36.33 -22.79 -3.17
CA THR A 67 -36.15 -21.40 -2.71
C THR A 67 -34.99 -21.30 -1.71
N LEU A 68 -34.92 -22.22 -0.73
CA LEU A 68 -33.83 -22.23 0.25
C LEU A 68 -32.49 -22.57 -0.40
N SER A 69 -32.47 -23.51 -1.34
CA SER A 69 -31.25 -23.88 -2.07
C SER A 69 -30.69 -22.70 -2.89
N SER A 70 -31.56 -21.96 -3.58
CA SER A 70 -31.19 -20.70 -4.23
C SER A 70 -30.66 -19.68 -3.23
N ALA A 71 -31.34 -19.52 -2.07
CA ALA A 71 -30.92 -18.59 -1.04
C ALA A 71 -29.55 -18.95 -0.41
N VAL A 72 -29.19 -20.24 -0.35
CA VAL A 72 -27.83 -20.67 0.03
C VAL A 72 -26.83 -20.20 -1.01
N ASN A 73 -27.11 -20.40 -2.30
CA ASN A 73 -26.23 -19.99 -3.38
C ASN A 73 -26.07 -18.46 -3.42
N ASP A 74 -27.15 -17.71 -3.29
CA ASP A 74 -27.14 -16.24 -3.25
C ASP A 74 -26.31 -15.73 -2.05
N ALA A 75 -26.44 -16.38 -0.89
CA ALA A 75 -25.64 -16.06 0.30
C ALA A 75 -24.16 -16.44 0.14
N LEU A 76 -23.83 -17.53 -0.55
CA LEU A 76 -22.44 -17.88 -0.88
C LEU A 76 -21.82 -16.85 -1.85
N VAL A 77 -22.58 -16.42 -2.85
CA VAL A 77 -22.14 -15.40 -3.82
C VAL A 77 -21.95 -14.04 -3.14
N SER A 78 -22.80 -13.68 -2.17
CA SER A 78 -22.65 -12.44 -1.40
C SER A 78 -21.59 -12.52 -0.29
N GLY A 79 -21.07 -13.72 0.00
CA GLY A 79 -20.12 -13.95 1.10
C GLY A 79 -20.77 -13.99 2.49
N ASP A 80 -22.10 -14.01 2.60
CA ASP A 80 -22.82 -14.15 3.87
C ASP A 80 -22.89 -15.61 4.32
N LEU A 81 -21.79 -16.09 4.90
CA LEU A 81 -21.65 -17.46 5.39
C LEU A 81 -22.64 -17.82 6.51
N THR A 82 -23.20 -16.82 7.21
CA THR A 82 -24.16 -17.03 8.30
C THR A 82 -25.55 -17.31 7.74
N SER A 83 -25.98 -16.50 6.76
CA SER A 83 -27.23 -16.75 6.04
C SER A 83 -27.16 -18.04 5.24
N ALA A 84 -26.02 -18.34 4.60
CA ALA A 84 -25.82 -19.59 3.87
C ALA A 84 -25.97 -20.82 4.78
N ASP A 85 -25.39 -20.80 5.98
CA ASP A 85 -25.54 -21.90 6.95
C ASP A 85 -26.98 -22.06 7.45
N THR A 86 -27.61 -20.94 7.80
CA THR A 86 -29.00 -20.93 8.28
C THR A 86 -29.95 -21.49 7.22
N ASN A 87 -29.80 -21.05 5.96
CA ASN A 87 -30.62 -21.53 4.84
C ASN A 87 -30.34 -23.00 4.53
N LEU A 88 -29.08 -23.45 4.61
CA LEU A 88 -28.70 -24.85 4.37
C LEU A 88 -29.25 -25.77 5.46
N ALA A 89 -29.19 -25.35 6.73
CA ALA A 89 -29.76 -26.10 7.85
C ALA A 89 -31.29 -26.24 7.70
N GLN A 90 -31.98 -25.15 7.32
CA GLN A 90 -33.41 -25.19 7.03
C GLN A 90 -33.73 -26.09 5.83
N ALA A 91 -32.96 -25.98 4.74
CA ALA A 91 -33.13 -26.83 3.55
C ALA A 91 -32.99 -28.31 3.91
N ARG A 92 -31.94 -28.69 4.67
CA ARG A 92 -31.74 -30.08 5.13
C ARG A 92 -32.87 -30.63 5.99
N SER A 93 -33.57 -29.75 6.73
CA SER A 93 -34.72 -30.16 7.56
C SER A 93 -36.02 -30.33 6.76
N LEU A 94 -36.16 -29.63 5.63
CA LEU A 94 -37.37 -29.62 4.81
C LEU A 94 -37.30 -30.56 3.59
N CYS A 95 -36.15 -30.61 2.92
CA CYS A 95 -35.90 -31.44 1.75
C CYS A 95 -35.84 -32.93 2.14
N ARG A 96 -36.35 -33.80 1.25
CA ARG A 96 -36.36 -35.26 1.43
C ARG A 96 -35.61 -35.95 0.31
N ASP A 97 -35.13 -37.16 0.62
CA ASP A 97 -34.57 -38.13 -0.34
C ASP A 97 -33.50 -37.50 -1.25
N GLU A 98 -33.58 -37.75 -2.56
CA GLU A 98 -32.61 -37.31 -3.58
C GLU A 98 -32.33 -35.79 -3.54
N ARG A 99 -33.33 -34.96 -3.21
CA ARG A 99 -33.13 -33.50 -3.11
C ARG A 99 -32.30 -33.10 -1.90
N ARG A 100 -32.34 -33.88 -0.82
CA ARG A 100 -31.46 -33.66 0.34
C ARG A 100 -30.02 -34.02 -0.01
N ASP A 101 -29.81 -35.09 -0.77
CA ASP A 101 -28.48 -35.49 -1.26
C ASP A 101 -27.91 -34.45 -2.24
N ALA A 102 -28.76 -33.80 -3.04
CA ALA A 102 -28.38 -32.69 -3.90
C ALA A 102 -27.85 -31.44 -3.15
N LEU A 103 -28.05 -31.34 -1.83
CA LEU A 103 -27.48 -30.27 -1.00
C LEU A 103 -26.03 -30.53 -0.57
N ALA A 104 -25.51 -31.76 -0.76
CA ALA A 104 -24.13 -32.12 -0.42
C ALA A 104 -23.07 -31.20 -1.05
N PRO A 105 -23.10 -30.89 -2.38
CA PRO A 105 -22.13 -29.99 -2.99
C PRO A 105 -22.18 -28.56 -2.42
N LEU A 106 -23.38 -28.05 -2.09
CA LEU A 106 -23.53 -26.72 -1.46
C LEU A 106 -22.90 -26.70 -0.07
N ALA A 107 -23.05 -27.78 0.70
CA ALA A 107 -22.42 -27.90 2.01
C ALA A 107 -20.89 -27.96 1.94
N GLU A 108 -20.36 -28.68 0.95
CA GLU A 108 -18.92 -28.74 0.70
C GLU A 108 -18.38 -27.36 0.29
N GLN A 109 -19.07 -26.66 -0.61
CA GLN A 109 -18.73 -25.28 -0.98
C GLN A 109 -18.74 -24.34 0.23
N LEU A 110 -19.77 -24.42 1.09
CA LEU A 110 -19.84 -23.63 2.32
C LEU A 110 -18.67 -23.93 3.27
N THR A 111 -18.26 -25.19 3.37
CA THR A 111 -17.11 -25.59 4.21
C THR A 111 -15.81 -24.99 3.68
N ARG A 112 -15.56 -25.11 2.37
CA ARG A 112 -14.39 -24.48 1.72
C ARG A 112 -14.40 -22.96 1.86
N ALA A 113 -15.57 -22.33 1.74
CA ALA A 113 -15.72 -20.88 1.91
C ALA A 113 -15.38 -20.44 3.34
N ARG A 114 -15.74 -21.24 4.37
CA ARG A 114 -15.36 -20.97 5.77
C ARG A 114 -13.88 -21.09 6.02
N GLU A 115 -13.25 -22.12 5.48
CA GLU A 115 -11.79 -22.31 5.60
C GLU A 115 -11.06 -21.13 4.97
N LEU A 116 -11.48 -20.70 3.78
CA LEU A 116 -10.94 -19.52 3.09
C LEU A 116 -11.18 -18.24 3.91
N ALA A 117 -12.39 -18.01 4.41
CA ALA A 117 -12.69 -16.85 5.25
C ALA A 117 -11.83 -16.81 6.52
N THR A 118 -11.61 -17.96 7.17
CA THR A 118 -10.75 -18.06 8.37
C THR A 118 -9.28 -17.77 8.06
N ALA A 119 -8.79 -18.26 6.93
CA ALA A 119 -7.44 -17.97 6.46
C ALA A 119 -7.27 -16.47 6.16
N CYS A 120 -8.24 -15.86 5.47
CA CYS A 120 -8.22 -14.43 5.15
C CYS A 120 -8.38 -13.54 6.39
N ASP A 121 -9.18 -13.93 7.38
CA ASP A 121 -9.33 -13.22 8.66
C ASP A 121 -7.99 -13.13 9.42
N THR A 122 -7.19 -14.19 9.38
CA THR A 122 -5.85 -14.19 9.98
C THR A 122 -4.92 -13.18 9.31
N VAL A 123 -5.00 -13.04 7.99
CA VAL A 123 -4.24 -12.05 7.21
C VAL A 123 -4.71 -10.64 7.53
N VAL A 124 -6.04 -10.42 7.57
CA VAL A 124 -6.67 -9.14 7.93
C VAL A 124 -6.18 -8.68 9.30
N LYS A 125 -6.26 -9.51 10.34
CA LYS A 125 -5.80 -9.16 11.70
C LYS A 125 -4.31 -8.78 11.76
N ARG A 126 -3.46 -9.48 11.00
CA ARG A 126 -2.02 -9.18 10.93
C ARG A 126 -1.75 -7.83 10.24
N ALA A 127 -2.49 -7.55 9.17
CA ALA A 127 -2.41 -6.28 8.45
C ALA A 127 -2.98 -5.12 9.30
N GLU A 128 -4.08 -5.32 10.04
CA GLU A 128 -4.63 -4.36 11.00
C GLU A 128 -3.61 -4.01 12.08
N THR A 129 -2.96 -5.02 12.68
CA THR A 129 -1.88 -4.80 13.65
C THR A 129 -0.73 -3.96 13.05
N SER A 130 -0.47 -4.10 11.75
CA SER A 130 0.55 -3.30 11.05
C SER A 130 0.08 -1.86 10.83
N LEU A 131 -1.20 -1.64 10.53
CA LEU A 131 -1.79 -0.29 10.44
C LEU A 131 -1.82 0.44 11.79
N GLU A 132 -2.18 -0.25 12.88
CA GLU A 132 -2.14 0.30 14.24
C GLU A 132 -0.73 0.76 14.64
N ARG A 133 0.29 0.09 14.09
CA ARG A 133 1.70 0.44 14.28
C ARG A 133 2.21 1.49 13.29
N HIS A 134 1.31 2.16 12.55
CA HIS A 134 1.63 3.18 11.55
C HIS A 134 2.59 2.65 10.46
N ARG A 135 2.28 1.46 9.91
CA ARG A 135 3.04 0.81 8.83
C ARG A 135 2.13 0.34 7.69
N PRO A 136 1.43 1.24 6.99
CA PRO A 136 0.56 0.89 5.86
C PRO A 136 1.32 0.25 4.70
N THR A 137 2.57 0.64 4.40
CA THR A 137 3.37 -0.04 3.36
C THR A 137 3.62 -1.52 3.71
N GLN A 138 3.91 -1.83 4.98
CA GLN A 138 4.06 -3.22 5.42
C GLN A 138 2.74 -3.99 5.31
N ALA A 139 1.62 -3.40 5.76
CA ALA A 139 0.30 -3.99 5.64
C ALA A 139 -0.05 -4.28 4.16
N GLN A 140 0.21 -3.33 3.27
CA GLN A 140 -0.02 -3.48 1.83
C GLN A 140 0.79 -4.63 1.23
N SER A 141 2.06 -4.77 1.61
CA SER A 141 2.90 -5.88 1.13
C SER A 141 2.38 -7.26 1.56
N GLN A 142 1.85 -7.36 2.79
CA GLN A 142 1.26 -8.59 3.32
C GLN A 142 -0.04 -8.94 2.60
N LEU A 143 -0.90 -7.93 2.37
CA LEU A 143 -2.15 -8.10 1.64
C LEU A 143 -1.86 -8.51 0.19
N ALA A 144 -0.96 -7.81 -0.50
CA ALA A 144 -0.60 -8.13 -1.89
C ALA A 144 -0.17 -9.59 -2.11
N GLN A 145 0.54 -10.21 -1.14
CA GLN A 145 0.92 -11.62 -1.19
C GLN A 145 -0.26 -12.59 -1.15
N GLN A 146 -1.39 -12.18 -0.57
CA GLN A 146 -2.59 -13.00 -0.36
C GLN A 146 -3.75 -12.61 -1.27
N LYS A 147 -3.54 -11.63 -2.16
CA LYS A 147 -4.59 -11.08 -3.03
C LYS A 147 -5.29 -12.13 -3.89
N SER A 148 -4.56 -13.09 -4.45
CA SER A 148 -5.16 -14.14 -5.28
C SER A 148 -6.09 -15.07 -4.50
N THR A 149 -5.86 -15.24 -3.20
CA THR A 149 -6.62 -16.15 -2.34
C THR A 149 -7.79 -15.45 -1.66
N CYS A 150 -7.62 -14.18 -1.30
CA CYS A 150 -8.62 -13.41 -0.53
C CYS A 150 -9.41 -12.40 -1.36
N ALA A 151 -9.25 -12.36 -2.69
CA ALA A 151 -10.03 -11.49 -3.55
C ALA A 151 -11.54 -11.75 -3.42
N GLY A 152 -12.32 -10.68 -3.24
CA GLY A 152 -13.78 -10.77 -3.06
C GLY A 152 -14.21 -10.99 -1.60
N TYR A 153 -13.27 -11.21 -0.68
CA TYR A 153 -13.57 -11.19 0.75
C TYR A 153 -13.65 -9.73 1.22
N SER A 154 -14.87 -9.22 1.41
CA SER A 154 -15.15 -7.80 1.67
C SER A 154 -14.28 -7.16 2.78
N PRO A 155 -14.05 -7.79 3.96
CA PRO A 155 -13.17 -7.22 4.98
C PRO A 155 -11.72 -7.03 4.50
N TYR A 156 -11.21 -7.97 3.70
CA TYR A 156 -9.88 -7.89 3.12
C TYR A 156 -9.79 -6.77 2.09
N ASP A 157 -10.78 -6.64 1.19
CA ASP A 157 -10.79 -5.61 0.15
C ASP A 157 -10.86 -4.20 0.77
N ALA A 158 -11.72 -4.00 1.77
CA ALA A 158 -11.83 -2.73 2.50
C ALA A 158 -10.53 -2.37 3.25
N LEU A 159 -9.86 -3.35 3.85
CA LEU A 159 -8.57 -3.12 4.51
C LEU A 159 -7.47 -2.78 3.51
N ASN A 160 -7.43 -3.46 2.37
CA ASN A 160 -6.46 -3.22 1.31
C ASN A 160 -6.61 -1.82 0.69
N GLU A 161 -7.84 -1.37 0.48
CA GLU A 161 -8.13 -0.01 0.03
C GLU A 161 -7.64 1.04 1.05
N ARG A 162 -7.96 0.85 2.34
CA ARG A 162 -7.51 1.75 3.42
C ARG A 162 -5.98 1.81 3.53
N ALA A 163 -5.31 0.66 3.52
CA ALA A 163 -3.85 0.58 3.59
C ALA A 163 -3.20 1.28 2.39
N THR A 164 -3.74 1.07 1.19
CA THR A 164 -3.26 1.71 -0.04
C THR A 164 -3.44 3.23 0.01
N GLY A 165 -4.61 3.71 0.46
CA GLY A 165 -4.87 5.15 0.59
C GLY A 165 -3.93 5.83 1.59
N GLN A 166 -3.67 5.21 2.74
CA GLN A 166 -2.73 5.75 3.73
C GLN A 166 -1.28 5.78 3.21
N ALA A 167 -0.84 4.72 2.54
CA ALA A 167 0.50 4.66 1.94
C ALA A 167 0.66 5.73 0.84
N GLN A 168 -0.35 5.92 -0.02
CA GLN A 168 -0.33 6.96 -1.06
C GLN A 168 -0.30 8.37 -0.46
N GLN A 169 -1.07 8.62 0.61
CA GLN A 169 -1.04 9.91 1.30
C GLN A 169 0.35 10.20 1.89
N ALA A 170 0.97 9.22 2.54
CA ALA A 170 2.33 9.36 3.04
C ALA A 170 3.33 9.63 1.91
N ALA A 171 3.24 8.92 0.79
CA ALA A 171 4.08 9.15 -0.38
C ALA A 171 3.93 10.58 -0.94
N SER A 172 2.70 11.09 -1.07
CA SER A 172 2.47 12.46 -1.55
C SER A 172 3.12 13.52 -0.65
N LEU A 173 3.14 13.30 0.67
CA LEU A 173 3.80 14.20 1.62
C LEU A 173 5.33 14.16 1.49
N ILE A 174 5.90 13.00 1.15
CA ILE A 174 7.33 12.88 0.84
C ILE A 174 7.67 13.63 -0.46
N ASP A 175 6.83 13.53 -1.48
CA ASP A 175 7.01 14.27 -2.74
C ASP A 175 6.90 15.79 -2.52
N ASP A 176 5.91 16.23 -1.73
CA ASP A 176 5.76 17.62 -1.32
C ASP A 176 6.97 18.14 -0.55
N GLY A 177 7.45 17.36 0.43
CA GLY A 177 8.65 17.70 1.19
C GLY A 177 9.89 17.80 0.31
N SER A 178 10.03 16.92 -0.68
CA SER A 178 11.12 16.96 -1.65
C SER A 178 11.07 18.22 -2.53
N ARG A 179 9.88 18.60 -3.01
CA ARG A 179 9.68 19.85 -3.78
C ARG A 179 9.98 21.10 -2.94
N GLN A 180 9.54 21.10 -1.67
CA GLN A 180 9.81 22.21 -0.75
C GLN A 180 11.30 22.34 -0.43
N LEU A 181 12.01 21.22 -0.29
CA LEU A 181 13.46 21.21 -0.11
C LEU A 181 14.18 21.79 -1.32
N GLN A 182 13.79 21.41 -2.55
CA GLN A 182 14.33 21.98 -3.79
C GLN A 182 14.07 23.48 -3.90
N ALA A 183 12.97 23.97 -3.33
CA ALA A 183 12.65 25.40 -3.25
C ALA A 183 13.37 26.14 -2.11
N GLY A 184 14.30 25.49 -1.38
CA GLY A 184 15.02 26.06 -0.24
C GLY A 184 14.18 26.22 1.04
N LYS A 185 12.95 25.70 1.07
CA LYS A 185 12.02 25.84 2.20
C LYS A 185 12.18 24.68 3.18
N LEU A 186 13.30 24.68 3.91
CA LEU A 186 13.73 23.60 4.81
C LEU A 186 12.70 23.25 5.89
N THR A 187 12.17 24.25 6.59
CA THR A 187 11.23 24.04 7.70
C THR A 187 9.92 23.40 7.24
N THR A 188 9.36 23.82 6.11
CA THR A 188 8.16 23.18 5.54
C THR A 188 8.45 21.76 5.07
N ALA A 189 9.61 21.51 4.47
CA ALA A 189 9.98 20.18 4.00
C ALA A 189 10.10 19.19 5.17
N GLU A 190 10.62 19.64 6.31
CA GLU A 190 10.67 18.87 7.55
C GLU A 190 9.28 18.59 8.12
N GLN A 191 8.37 19.57 8.09
CA GLN A 191 6.98 19.36 8.50
C GLN A 191 6.28 18.32 7.61
N SER A 192 6.51 18.38 6.30
CA SER A 192 5.96 17.41 5.35
C SER A 192 6.49 16.01 5.62
N LEU A 193 7.80 15.87 5.85
CA LEU A 193 8.41 14.61 6.28
C LEU A 193 7.83 14.10 7.61
N ALA A 194 7.69 14.97 8.62
CA ALA A 194 7.15 14.58 9.92
C ALA A 194 5.71 14.06 9.80
N ARG A 195 4.86 14.72 9.00
CA ARG A 195 3.49 14.25 8.70
C ARG A 195 3.49 12.92 7.94
N ALA A 196 4.38 12.77 6.96
CA ALA A 196 4.51 11.51 6.21
C ALA A 196 4.87 10.35 7.14
N VAL A 197 5.84 10.55 8.04
CA VAL A 197 6.33 9.52 8.97
C VAL A 197 5.32 9.21 10.07
N ALA A 198 4.47 10.19 10.44
CA ALA A 198 3.35 9.97 11.33
C ALA A 198 2.27 9.08 10.70
N LEU A 199 2.08 9.13 9.37
CA LEU A 199 1.16 8.24 8.66
C LEU A 199 1.79 6.87 8.38
N ASP A 200 3.04 6.87 7.94
CA ASP A 200 3.80 5.66 7.66
C ASP A 200 5.27 5.82 8.07
N THR A 201 5.63 5.13 9.14
CA THR A 201 6.99 5.12 9.67
C THR A 201 8.01 4.58 8.64
N GLN A 202 7.54 3.79 7.69
CA GLN A 202 8.30 3.17 6.60
C GLN A 202 7.95 3.76 5.22
N ALA A 203 7.41 4.98 5.16
CA ALA A 203 7.07 5.65 3.91
C ALA A 203 8.24 5.59 2.92
N SER A 204 7.97 5.10 1.71
CA SER A 204 8.97 5.04 0.65
C SER A 204 9.56 6.43 0.37
N GLY A 205 10.89 6.54 0.37
CA GLY A 205 11.58 7.81 0.12
C GLY A 205 11.80 8.68 1.35
N ALA A 206 11.23 8.34 2.52
CA ALA A 206 11.45 9.09 3.76
C ALA A 206 12.94 9.17 4.15
N ASP A 207 13.70 8.07 4.02
CA ASP A 207 15.14 8.06 4.32
C ASP A 207 15.97 8.93 3.37
N ARG A 208 15.60 8.94 2.09
CA ARG A 208 16.22 9.82 1.09
C ARG A 208 15.97 11.29 1.44
N LEU A 209 14.73 11.64 1.78
CA LEU A 209 14.36 13.01 2.17
C LEU A 209 15.03 13.44 3.49
N ARG A 210 15.08 12.56 4.51
CA ARG A 210 15.81 12.80 5.77
C ARG A 210 17.28 13.14 5.50
N THR A 211 17.93 12.34 4.67
CA THR A 211 19.35 12.54 4.32
C THR A 211 19.56 13.85 3.58
N ALA A 212 18.68 14.17 2.62
CA ALA A 212 18.75 15.42 1.86
C ALA A 212 18.53 16.65 2.76
N LEU A 213 17.58 16.61 3.69
CA LEU A 213 17.36 17.66 4.69
C LEU A 213 18.58 17.85 5.60
N ALA A 214 19.17 16.77 6.08
CA ALA A 214 20.39 16.83 6.90
C ALA A 214 21.58 17.44 6.14
N ASN A 215 21.71 17.17 4.84
CA ASN A 215 22.74 17.77 3.99
C ASN A 215 22.49 19.27 3.78
N ALA A 216 21.26 19.65 3.47
CA ALA A 216 20.90 21.04 3.22
C ALA A 216 21.04 21.91 4.47
N ARG A 217 20.71 21.39 5.66
CA ARG A 217 20.98 22.10 6.93
C ARG A 217 22.47 22.32 7.19
N ARG A 218 23.32 21.35 6.84
CA ARG A 218 24.77 21.50 6.95
C ARG A 218 25.28 22.61 6.03
N GLN A 219 24.84 22.60 4.78
CA GLN A 219 25.18 23.67 3.82
C GLN A 219 24.73 25.05 4.32
N GLN A 220 23.51 25.17 4.84
CA GLN A 220 23.03 26.45 5.39
C GLN A 220 23.86 26.91 6.60
N ALA A 221 24.33 25.98 7.44
CA ALA A 221 25.21 26.32 8.56
C ALA A 221 26.59 26.80 8.07
N ASP A 222 27.15 26.16 7.04
CA ASP A 222 28.42 26.56 6.43
C ASP A 222 28.33 27.95 5.76
N ASP A 223 27.22 28.22 5.07
CA ASP A 223 26.94 29.54 4.46
C ASP A 223 26.79 30.63 5.53
N ALA A 224 26.10 30.33 6.64
CA ALA A 224 25.95 31.26 7.76
C ALA A 224 27.27 31.50 8.52
N ALA A 225 28.17 30.52 8.53
CA ALA A 225 29.50 30.61 9.13
C ALA A 225 30.53 31.33 8.25
N THR A 226 30.15 31.76 7.05
CA THR A 226 30.99 32.56 6.16
C THR A 226 30.63 34.04 6.30
N PRO A 227 31.19 34.79 7.27
CA PRO A 227 31.04 36.24 7.27
C PRO A 227 31.75 36.81 6.03
N ALA A 228 31.10 37.76 5.38
CA ALA A 228 31.67 38.54 4.29
C ALA A 228 33.05 39.06 4.69
N SER A 229 34.10 38.40 4.19
CA SER A 229 35.45 38.94 4.22
C SER A 229 35.46 40.06 3.19
N THR A 230 35.12 41.28 3.61
CA THR A 230 35.58 42.49 2.92
C THR A 230 37.11 42.37 2.84
N PRO A 231 37.72 42.38 1.64
CA PRO A 231 39.17 42.30 1.52
C PRO A 231 39.75 43.65 1.96
N THR A 232 39.93 43.82 3.27
CA THR A 232 40.87 44.82 3.78
C THR A 232 42.26 44.27 3.47
N ILE A 233 42.88 44.83 2.44
CA ILE A 233 44.29 44.64 2.11
C ILE A 233 45.10 45.21 3.28
N VAL A 234 45.38 44.38 4.27
CA VAL A 234 46.47 44.59 5.23
C VAL A 234 47.62 43.70 4.74
N PRO A 235 48.86 44.21 4.63
CA PRO A 235 49.99 43.39 4.25
C PRO A 235 50.12 42.23 5.24
N ALA A 236 50.01 41.02 4.71
CA ALA A 236 50.02 39.78 5.47
C ALA A 236 51.34 39.62 6.24
N ALA A 237 51.24 39.69 7.57
CA ALA A 237 52.14 38.94 8.42
C ALA A 237 51.81 37.43 8.25
N PRO A 238 52.81 36.54 8.13
CA PRO A 238 52.55 35.12 7.90
C PRO A 238 51.75 34.54 9.06
N ALA A 239 50.54 34.06 8.76
CA ALA A 239 49.71 33.34 9.72
C ALA A 239 50.43 32.07 10.14
N VAL A 240 50.80 32.00 11.42
CA VAL A 240 51.33 30.78 12.02
C VAL A 240 50.22 29.74 11.98
N PRO A 241 50.45 28.52 11.44
CA PRO A 241 49.43 27.47 11.42
C PRO A 241 48.97 27.19 12.84
N SER A 242 47.67 27.06 13.05
CA SER A 242 47.12 26.78 14.37
C SER A 242 47.61 25.41 14.86
N ALA A 243 47.72 25.23 16.18
CA ALA A 243 48.12 23.94 16.76
C ALA A 243 47.20 22.79 16.32
N THR A 244 45.93 23.08 16.02
CA THR A 244 44.97 22.11 15.50
C THR A 244 45.28 21.73 14.05
N ASP A 245 45.65 22.68 13.19
CA ASP A 245 45.97 22.41 11.78
C ASP A 245 47.23 21.55 11.64
N THR A 246 48.24 21.80 12.47
CA THR A 246 49.45 20.97 12.50
C THR A 246 49.16 19.54 12.94
N LEU A 247 48.25 19.36 13.90
CA LEU A 247 47.84 18.04 14.39
C LEU A 247 46.99 17.28 13.35
N VAL A 248 46.07 17.96 12.67
CA VAL A 248 45.30 17.40 11.55
C VAL A 248 46.21 17.01 10.39
N ALA A 249 47.18 17.85 10.04
CA ALA A 249 48.16 17.53 9.00
C ALA A 249 49.03 16.30 9.35
N GLY A 250 49.37 16.12 10.64
CA GLY A 250 50.03 14.92 11.15
C GLY A 250 49.17 13.67 10.93
N LEU A 251 47.92 13.68 11.40
CA LEU A 251 46.99 12.55 11.23
C LEU A 251 46.76 12.17 9.76
N LEU A 252 46.67 13.16 8.87
CA LEU A 252 46.53 12.92 7.43
C LEU A 252 47.80 12.32 6.81
N ARG A 253 48.98 12.61 7.35
CA ARG A 253 50.24 12.00 6.92
C ARG A 253 50.30 10.56 7.40
N ASP A 254 50.07 10.34 8.69
CA ASP A 254 50.11 9.00 9.32
C ASP A 254 49.10 8.05 8.67
N GLY A 255 47.89 8.55 8.37
CA GLY A 255 46.87 7.74 7.70
C GLY A 255 47.22 7.39 6.25
N ARG A 256 47.93 8.26 5.51
CA ARG A 256 48.44 7.93 4.17
C ARG A 256 49.57 6.91 4.22
N ASP A 257 50.47 7.02 5.19
CA ASP A 257 51.55 6.05 5.39
C ASP A 257 51.01 4.68 5.82
N ALA A 258 50.01 4.66 6.71
CA ALA A 258 49.30 3.43 7.08
C ALA A 258 48.61 2.78 5.88
N LEU A 259 47.96 3.58 5.03
CA LEU A 259 47.32 3.09 3.79
C LEU A 259 48.35 2.49 2.82
N ALA A 260 49.50 3.13 2.65
CA ALA A 260 50.60 2.62 1.81
C ALA A 260 51.15 1.28 2.34
N ARG A 261 51.16 1.09 3.66
CA ARG A 261 51.51 -0.17 4.33
C ARG A 261 50.40 -1.22 4.34
N LYS A 262 49.27 -0.97 3.65
CA LYS A 262 48.04 -1.79 3.67
C LYS A 262 47.44 -1.98 5.08
N ASN A 263 47.77 -1.11 6.03
CA ASN A 263 47.16 -1.11 7.36
C ASN A 263 45.86 -0.29 7.36
N TYR A 264 44.78 -0.88 6.84
CA TYR A 264 43.50 -0.18 6.62
C TYR A 264 42.83 0.26 7.93
N ALA A 265 43.00 -0.50 9.01
CA ALA A 265 42.42 -0.16 10.32
C ALA A 265 43.02 1.15 10.89
N GLU A 266 44.35 1.27 10.84
CA GLU A 266 45.06 2.46 11.29
C GLU A 266 44.75 3.67 10.39
N ALA A 267 44.73 3.48 9.06
CA ALA A 267 44.35 4.54 8.11
C ALA A 267 42.95 5.11 8.38
N LYS A 268 41.94 4.24 8.60
CA LYS A 268 40.58 4.65 8.96
C LYS A 268 40.53 5.37 10.30
N SER A 269 41.29 4.91 11.30
CA SER A 269 41.37 5.54 12.62
C SER A 269 41.92 6.97 12.54
N SER A 270 43.05 7.16 11.85
CA SER A 270 43.67 8.46 11.66
C SER A 270 42.77 9.44 10.90
N ALA A 271 42.07 8.97 9.85
CA ALA A 271 41.11 9.79 9.11
C ALA A 271 39.92 10.22 9.97
N ARG A 272 39.37 9.33 10.80
CA ARG A 272 38.26 9.66 11.74
C ARG A 272 38.71 10.64 12.81
N ASN A 273 39.92 10.49 13.35
CA ASN A 273 40.48 11.45 14.30
C ASN A 273 40.68 12.83 13.67
N ALA A 274 41.15 12.89 12.42
CA ALA A 274 41.26 14.15 11.68
C ALA A 274 39.87 14.81 11.47
N LEU A 275 38.84 14.03 11.13
CA LEU A 275 37.46 14.54 10.99
C LEU A 275 36.85 14.98 12.33
N ARG A 276 37.26 14.43 13.46
CA ARG A 276 36.83 14.90 14.79
C ARG A 276 37.41 16.27 15.13
N LEU A 277 38.64 16.54 14.70
CA LEU A 277 39.33 17.82 14.95
C LEU A 277 38.95 18.89 13.92
N SER A 278 38.65 18.48 12.69
CA SER A 278 38.19 19.37 11.62
C SER A 278 36.99 18.73 10.89
N PRO A 279 35.78 18.86 11.47
CA PRO A 279 34.55 18.38 10.85
C PRO A 279 34.31 19.13 9.54
N GLY A 280 34.55 18.49 8.39
CA GLY A 280 34.48 19.12 7.07
C GLY A 280 35.80 19.11 6.28
N ASN A 281 36.90 18.62 6.86
CA ASN A 281 38.16 18.46 6.13
C ASN A 281 38.01 17.45 4.98
N ARG A 282 37.99 17.95 3.73
CA ARG A 282 37.85 17.10 2.53
C ARG A 282 38.94 16.04 2.42
N ALA A 283 40.20 16.39 2.73
CA ALA A 283 41.31 15.45 2.64
C ALA A 283 41.16 14.27 3.63
N ALA A 284 40.58 14.50 4.82
CA ALA A 284 40.27 13.45 5.77
C ALA A 284 39.10 12.56 5.30
N GLY A 285 38.08 13.16 4.68
CA GLY A 285 36.97 12.42 4.05
C GLY A 285 37.44 11.52 2.90
N ASP A 286 38.25 12.07 1.99
CA ASP A 286 38.83 11.34 0.86
C ASP A 286 39.73 10.18 1.34
N LEU A 287 40.52 10.41 2.40
CA LEU A 287 41.38 9.39 2.97
C LEU A 287 40.57 8.24 3.59
N LEU A 288 39.48 8.54 4.29
CA LEU A 288 38.58 7.54 4.87
C LEU A 288 37.95 6.67 3.77
N GLN A 289 37.41 7.29 2.71
CA GLN A 289 36.80 6.59 1.59
C GLN A 289 37.82 5.68 0.88
N LYS A 290 39.05 6.17 0.65
CA LYS A 290 40.13 5.37 0.05
C LYS A 290 40.53 4.17 0.90
N ALA A 291 40.57 4.34 2.23
CA ALA A 291 40.89 3.26 3.15
C ALA A 291 39.81 2.17 3.17
N GLU A 292 38.52 2.55 3.14
CA GLU A 292 37.39 1.62 3.07
C GLU A 292 37.34 0.87 1.74
N SER A 293 37.56 1.55 0.60
CA SER A 293 37.59 0.88 -0.71
C SER A 293 38.77 -0.09 -0.84
N ALA A 294 39.95 0.28 -0.33
CA ALA A 294 41.13 -0.57 -0.40
C ALA A 294 41.02 -1.82 0.50
N GLU A 295 40.37 -1.71 1.65
CA GLU A 295 40.06 -2.85 2.51
C GLU A 295 39.07 -3.81 1.83
N GLN A 296 38.00 -3.30 1.23
CA GLN A 296 37.03 -4.13 0.51
C GLN A 296 37.67 -4.88 -0.65
N GLN A 297 38.56 -4.22 -1.40
CA GLN A 297 39.29 -4.86 -2.48
C GLN A 297 40.22 -5.96 -1.98
N ALA A 298 40.97 -5.71 -0.90
CA ALA A 298 41.84 -6.72 -0.28
C ALA A 298 41.04 -7.93 0.24
N LEU A 299 39.83 -7.72 0.76
CA LEU A 299 38.94 -8.80 1.19
C LEU A 299 38.40 -9.62 0.02
N GLN A 300 38.13 -8.98 -1.14
CA GLN A 300 37.67 -9.68 -2.34
C GLN A 300 38.77 -10.54 -2.95
N ASP A 301 40.01 -10.06 -2.97
CA ASP A 301 41.17 -10.81 -3.47
C ASP A 301 41.41 -12.10 -2.64
N ILE A 302 41.12 -12.10 -1.34
CA ILE A 302 41.28 -13.28 -0.46
C ILE A 302 40.22 -14.36 -0.74
N VAL A 303 39.06 -14.03 -1.30
CA VAL A 303 37.94 -14.97 -1.52
C VAL A 303 38.03 -15.69 -2.88
N ILE A 304 38.92 -15.23 -3.77
CA ILE A 304 39.03 -15.73 -5.15
C ILE A 304 40.21 -16.73 -5.32
N ASP A 305 41.08 -16.89 -4.31
CA ASP A 305 42.08 -17.96 -4.21
C ASP A 305 41.57 -19.19 -3.43
#